data_AF-A0A356BZ11-F1
#
_entry.id   AF-A0A356BZ11-F1
#
_cell.length_a   1.000
_cell.length_b   1.000
_cell.length_c   1.000
_cell.angle_alpha   90.00
_cell.angle_beta   90.00
_cell.angle_gamma   90.00
#
_symmetry.space_group_name_H-M   'P 1'
#
loop_
_entity.id
_entity.type
_entity.pdbx_description
1 polymer ?
#
loop_
_entity_poly.entity_id
_entity_poly.type
_entity_poly.pdbx_seq_one_letter_code
_entity_poly.pdbx_strand_id
1 'polypeptide(L)' 'GKSTLLKALTGSEVFVADQLFATLDPTIRRWDLKNGRWVYLSDTVGFIRKLPHTLVAAFQATLEEVIYADLLL' A
#
# COMPACT_ATOMS: atom_id res chain seq x y z
N GLY A 1 -10.42 0.13 -1.98
CA GLY A 1 -10.26 1.18 -0.95
C GLY A 1 -8.93 1.90 -1.10
N LYS A 2 -7.89 1.42 -0.41
CA LYS A 2 -6.52 2.01 -0.44
C LYS A 2 -5.93 2.07 -1.85
N SER A 3 -5.91 0.95 -2.56
CA SER A 3 -5.38 0.87 -3.93
C SER A 3 -6.13 1.78 -4.91
N THR A 4 -7.44 1.97 -4.71
CA THR A 4 -8.27 2.91 -5.48
C THR A 4 -7.83 4.37 -5.25
N LEU A 5 -7.56 4.75 -3.99
CA LEU A 5 -7.04 6.07 -3.65
C LEU A 5 -5.65 6.29 -4.27
N LEU A 6 -4.73 5.34 -4.12
CA LEU A 6 -3.38 5.46 -4.68
C LEU A 6 -3.40 5.55 -6.20
N LYS A 7 -4.28 4.80 -6.86
CA LYS A 7 -4.52 4.93 -8.31
C LYS A 7 -4.99 6.34 -8.68
N ALA A 8 -5.93 6.90 -7.94
CA ALA A 8 -6.43 8.26 -8.20
C ALA A 8 -5.35 9.33 -7.99
N LEU A 9 -4.44 9.14 -7.02
CA LEU A 9 -3.35 10.09 -6.74
C LEU A 9 -2.20 9.98 -7.76
N THR A 10 -1.88 8.77 -8.22
CA THR A 10 -0.66 8.51 -9.03
C THR A 10 -0.94 8.29 -10.51
N GLY A 11 -2.20 8.09 -10.91
CA GLY A 11 -2.59 7.78 -12.29
C GLY A 11 -2.14 6.40 -12.79
N SER A 12 -1.63 5.54 -11.91
CA SER A 12 -1.02 4.26 -12.28
C SER A 12 -2.04 3.13 -12.50
N GLU A 13 -1.81 2.31 -13.52
CA GLU A 13 -2.71 1.22 -13.93
C GLU A 13 -2.50 -0.09 -13.15
N VAL A 14 -2.30 -0.04 -11.83
CA VAL A 14 -2.24 -1.31 -11.10
C VAL A 14 -3.62 -1.92 -10.97
N PHE A 15 -3.63 -3.25 -11.08
CA PHE A 15 -4.76 -4.13 -10.88
C PHE A 15 -5.38 -3.88 -9.52
N VAL A 16 -6.60 -3.32 -9.52
CA VAL A 16 -7.43 -3.17 -8.32
C VAL A 16 -8.46 -4.29 -8.36
N ALA A 17 -8.33 -5.26 -7.47
CA ALA A 17 -9.31 -6.33 -7.30
C ALA A 17 -10.06 -6.19 -5.98
N ASP A 18 -11.37 -6.47 -6.01
CA ASP A 18 -12.20 -6.64 -4.81
C ASP A 18 -11.99 -8.03 -4.20
N GLN A 19 -10.73 -8.37 -3.92
CA GLN A 19 -10.33 -9.61 -3.27
C GLN A 19 -9.51 -9.30 -2.01
N LEU A 20 -9.69 -10.14 -0.98
CA LEU A 20 -8.75 -10.18 0.13
C LEU A 20 -7.36 -10.49 -0.44
N PHE A 21 -6.34 -9.77 0.02
CA PHE A 21 -4.93 -9.89 -0.43
C PHE A 21 -4.62 -9.36 -1.84
N ALA A 22 -5.44 -8.47 -2.42
CA ALA A 22 -5.14 -7.83 -3.70
C ALA A 22 -3.75 -7.15 -3.77
N THR A 23 -3.22 -6.74 -2.61
CA THR A 23 -1.84 -6.25 -2.45
C THR A 23 -1.18 -7.04 -1.32
N LEU A 24 -0.36 -8.04 -1.66
CA LEU A 24 0.43 -8.86 -0.72
C LEU A 24 1.87 -8.37 -0.63
N ASP A 25 2.40 -7.82 -1.72
CA ASP A 25 3.69 -7.14 -1.79
C ASP A 25 3.47 -5.63 -1.74
N PRO A 26 4.32 -4.85 -1.02
CA PRO A 26 4.18 -3.41 -0.98
C PRO A 26 4.36 -2.85 -2.39
N THR A 27 3.38 -2.06 -2.85
CA THR A 27 3.50 -1.38 -4.15
C THR A 27 3.85 0.07 -3.93
N ILE A 28 5.10 0.42 -4.20
CA ILE A 28 5.60 1.79 -4.12
C ILE A 28 5.31 2.54 -5.42
N ARG A 29 4.80 3.76 -5.30
CA ARG A 29 4.50 4.63 -6.44
C ARG A 29 4.98 6.03 -6.15
N ARG A 30 5.52 6.70 -7.16
CA ARG A 30 5.82 8.13 -7.08
C ARG A 30 4.54 8.93 -7.36
N TRP A 31 4.22 9.87 -6.48
CA TRP A 31 3.20 10.88 -6.69
C TRP A 31 3.86 12.24 -6.86
N ASP A 32 3.78 12.79 -8.07
CA ASP A 32 4.24 14.15 -8.36
C ASP A 32 3.20 15.18 -7.92
N LEU A 33 3.62 16.10 -7.04
CA LEU A 33 2.80 17.18 -6.52
C LEU A 33 2.90 18.41 -7.43
N LYS A 34 1.88 19.28 -7.39
CA LYS A 34 1.73 20.46 -8.27
C LYS A 34 2.89 21.46 -8.22
N ASN A 35 3.77 21.39 -7.22
CA ASN A 35 4.87 22.33 -7.01
C ASN A 35 6.26 21.73 -7.27
N GLY A 36 6.36 20.69 -8.09
CA GLY A 36 7.62 20.04 -8.45
C GLY A 36 8.22 19.17 -7.33
N ARG A 37 7.53 19.05 -6.20
CA ARG A 37 7.83 18.05 -5.18
C ARG A 37 7.23 16.71 -5.55
N TRP A 38 7.76 15.65 -4.96
CA TRP A 38 7.24 14.31 -5.12
C TRP A 38 7.30 13.58 -3.78
N VAL A 39 6.45 12.57 -3.64
CA VAL A 39 6.47 11.64 -2.50
C VAL A 39 6.35 10.21 -3.02
N TYR A 40 6.91 9.26 -2.28
CA TYR A 40 6.59 7.85 -2.49
C TYR A 40 5.36 7.47 -1.65
N LEU A 41 4.40 6.82 -2.29
CA LEU A 41 3.24 6.22 -1.66
C LEU A 41 3.41 4.70 -1.73
N SER A 42 3.42 4.03 -0.57
CA SER A 42 3.38 2.57 -0.49
C SER A 42 1.95 2.10 -0.18
N ASP A 43 1.40 1.20 -0.99
CA ASP A 43 0.15 0.50 -0.67
C ASP A 43 0.46 -0.67 0.26
N THR A 44 -0.02 -0.62 1.49
CA THR A 44 0.17 -1.68 2.48
C THR A 44 -1.03 -2.62 2.51
N VAL A 45 -0.81 -3.81 3.08
CA VAL A 45 -1.87 -4.76 3.37
C VAL A 45 -2.95 -4.13 4.26
N GLY A 46 -4.22 -4.45 3.96
CA GLY A 46 -5.34 -3.99 4.79
C GLY A 46 -5.39 -4.68 6.16
N PHE A 47 -6.08 -4.03 7.10
CA PHE A 47 -6.41 -4.67 8.37
C PHE A 47 -7.32 -5.88 8.12
N ILE A 48 -6.91 -7.04 8.64
CA ILE A 48 -7.64 -8.30 8.53
C ILE A 48 -7.92 -8.83 9.93
N ARG A 49 -9.16 -9.26 10.15
CA ARG A 49 -9.55 -9.98 11.37
C ARG A 49 -9.28 -11.47 11.18
N LYS A 50 -8.74 -12.13 12.20
CA LYS A 50 -8.41 -13.57 12.19
C LYS A 50 -7.45 -13.93 11.05
N LEU A 51 -6.32 -13.20 10.97
CA LEU A 51 -5.27 -13.52 10.00
C LEU A 51 -4.77 -14.96 10.23
N PRO A 52 -4.72 -15.81 9.19
CA PRO A 52 -4.13 -17.14 9.30
C PRO A 52 -2.69 -17.05 9.81
N HIS A 53 -2.32 -17.90 10.77
CA HIS A 53 -0.98 -17.92 11.35
C HIS A 53 0.12 -18.08 10.29
N THR A 54 -0.17 -18.80 9.21
CA THR A 54 0.74 -19.01 8.07
C THR A 54 1.07 -17.74 7.30
N LEU A 55 0.23 -16.70 7.38
CA LEU A 55 0.40 -15.43 6.67
C LEU A 55 0.94 -14.32 7.57
N VAL A 56 1.10 -14.55 8.87
CA VAL A 56 1.58 -13.55 9.83
C VAL A 56 2.98 -13.05 9.46
N ALA A 57 3.90 -13.95 9.09
CA ALA A 57 5.26 -13.58 8.72
C ALA A 57 5.30 -12.71 7.44
N ALA A 58 4.50 -13.06 6.43
CA ALA A 58 4.40 -12.28 5.19
C ALA A 58 3.78 -10.89 5.42
N PHE A 59 2.81 -10.78 6.33
CA PHE A 59 2.22 -9.50 6.73
C PHE A 59 3.19 -8.65 7.56
N GLN A 60 4.00 -9.24 8.43
CA GLN A 60 4.97 -8.49 9.22
C GLN A 60 6.01 -7.81 8.32
N ALA A 61 6.55 -8.53 7.34
CA ALA A 61 7.52 -7.98 6.39
C ALA A 61 6.97 -6.77 5.61
N THR A 62 5.67 -6.76 5.30
CA THR A 62 5.02 -5.63 4.59
C THR A 62 4.62 -4.47 5.50
N LEU A 63 4.51 -4.70 6.81
CA LEU A 63 4.28 -3.66 7.81
C LEU A 63 5.56 -3.02 8.33
N GLU A 64 6.74 -3.63 8.15
CA GLU A 64 8.02 -3.01 8.51
C GLU A 64 8.23 -1.68 7.79
N GLU A 65 7.73 -1.54 6.56
CA GLU A 65 7.82 -0.31 5.76
C GLU A 65 7.07 0.86 6.40
N VAL A 66 6.02 0.59 7.19
CA VAL A 66 5.24 1.59 7.95
C VAL A 66 6.10 2.29 9.00
N ILE A 67 7.08 1.59 9.58
CA ILE A 67 7.95 2.13 10.64
C ILE A 67 8.85 3.24 10.09
N TYR A 68 9.22 3.16 8.81
CA TYR A 68 10.10 4.11 8.14
C TYR A 68 9.33 5.22 7.40
N ALA A 69 8.00 5.20 7.43
CA ALA A 69 7.20 6.19 6.73
C ALA A 69 7.24 7.56 7.44
N ASP A 70 7.46 8.62 6.67
CA ASP A 70 7.37 10.00 7.17
C ASP A 70 5.92 10.39 7.55
N LEU A 71 4.92 9.70 6.98
CA LEU A 71 3.49 9.99 7.18
C LEU A 71 2.64 8.72 7.01
N LEU A 72 1.65 8.55 7.89
CA LEU A 72 0.57 7.56 7.75
C LEU A 72 -0.75 8.26 7.43
N LEU A 73 -1.49 7.72 6.46
CA LEU A 73 -2.75 8.27 5.91
C LEU A 73 -3.97 7.45 6.34
#